data_AF-A0A6N2VDP6-F1
#
_entry.id   AF-A0A6N2VDP6-F1
#
_cell.length_a   1.000
_cell.length_b   1.000
_cell.length_c   1.000
_cell.angle_alpha   90.00
_cell.angle_beta   90.00
_cell.angle_gamma   90.00
#
_symmetry.space_group_name_H-M   'P 1'
#
loop_
_entity.id
_entity.type
_entity.pdbx_description
1 polymer ?
#
loop_
_entity_poly.entity_id
_entity_poly.type
_entity_poly.pdbx_seq_one_letter_code
_entity_poly.pdbx_strand_id
1 'polypeptide(L)'
;MLKFDSYSEEWLDFILNCRSGKDLTDYDLVVGGVANDKVFNTVELFFDGLIDQVEAINRLRYEKPNLQICFRTENVLSLLHFEGSETL
;
A
#
# COMPACT_ATOMS: atom_id res chain seq x y z
N MET A 1 3.62 13.63 0.91
CA MET A 1 2.73 12.51 1.31
C MET A 1 2.03 11.98 0.07
N LEU A 2 2.03 10.66 -0.12
CA LEU A 2 1.23 9.95 -1.13
C LEU A 2 0.06 9.26 -0.42
N LYS A 3 -1.15 9.33 -0.98
CA LYS A 3 -2.34 8.72 -0.39
C LYS A 3 -3.15 7.97 -1.44
N PHE A 4 -3.57 6.75 -1.10
CA PHE A 4 -4.50 5.93 -1.88
C PHE A 4 -5.77 5.68 -1.06
N ASP A 5 -6.90 6.13 -1.58
CA ASP A 5 -8.20 5.96 -0.92
C ASP A 5 -8.86 4.60 -1.25
N SER A 6 -8.33 3.87 -2.24
CA SER A 6 -8.82 2.57 -2.68
C SER A 6 -7.68 1.73 -3.29
N TYR A 7 -7.97 0.46 -3.55
CA TYR A 7 -7.12 -0.41 -4.38
C TYR A 7 -7.34 -0.07 -5.87
N SER A 8 -6.84 1.09 -6.29
CA SER A 8 -6.90 1.56 -7.68
C SER A 8 -5.77 1.00 -8.54
N GLU A 9 -5.80 1.28 -9.84
CA GLU A 9 -4.72 0.94 -10.76
C GLU A 9 -3.40 1.61 -10.34
N GLU A 10 -3.46 2.87 -9.92
CA GLU A 10 -2.29 3.62 -9.44
C GLU A 10 -1.72 3.02 -8.15
N TRP A 11 -2.58 2.52 -7.26
CA TRP A 11 -2.13 1.79 -6.06
C TRP A 11 -1.44 0.49 -6.46
N LEU A 12 -2.02 -0.26 -7.39
CA LEU A 12 -1.45 -1.53 -7.86
C LEU A 12 -0.07 -1.31 -8.49
N ASP A 13 0.03 -0.35 -9.41
CA ASP A 13 1.30 0.02 -10.06
C ASP A 13 2.35 0.50 -9.05
N PHE A 14 1.94 1.27 -8.05
CA PHE A 14 2.82 1.70 -6.96
C PHE A 14 3.39 0.51 -6.19
N ILE A 15 2.53 -0.41 -5.74
CA ILE A 15 2.98 -1.61 -5.00
C ILE A 15 3.93 -2.47 -5.85
N LEU A 16 3.64 -2.64 -7.14
CA LEU A 16 4.51 -3.41 -8.03
C LEU A 16 5.89 -2.77 -8.21
N ASN A 17 5.94 -1.43 -8.33
CA ASN A 17 7.21 -0.71 -8.39
C ASN A 17 8.01 -0.89 -7.10
N CYS A 18 7.36 -0.83 -5.93
CA CYS A 18 8.00 -1.11 -4.65
C CYS A 18 8.54 -2.56 -4.59
N ARG A 19 7.74 -3.57 -4.95
CA ARG A 19 8.17 -4.99 -4.95
C ARG A 19 9.32 -5.27 -5.91
N SER A 20 9.34 -4.57 -7.05
CA SER A 20 10.41 -4.68 -8.04
C SER A 20 11.71 -3.95 -7.64
N GLY A 21 11.72 -3.24 -6.50
CA GLY A 21 12.83 -2.37 -6.12
C GLY A 21 13.04 -1.18 -7.06
N LYS A 22 12.00 -0.80 -7.81
CA LYS A 22 12.00 0.28 -8.81
C LYS A 22 11.27 1.53 -8.33
N ASP A 23 10.79 1.55 -7.09
CA ASP A 23 10.22 2.74 -6.50
C ASP A 23 11.31 3.80 -6.30
N LEU A 24 11.24 4.86 -7.11
CA LEU A 24 12.12 6.02 -7.07
C LEU A 24 11.45 7.23 -6.39
N THR A 25 10.25 7.06 -5.84
CA THR A 25 9.51 8.15 -5.23
C THR A 25 10.12 8.56 -3.89
N ASP A 26 10.07 9.85 -3.59
CA ASP A 26 10.71 10.47 -2.44
C ASP A 26 9.71 10.99 -1.38
N TYR A 27 8.43 10.62 -1.48
CA TYR A 27 7.43 10.95 -0.46
C TYR A 27 7.84 10.51 0.95
N ASP A 28 7.71 11.39 1.93
CA ASP A 28 8.04 11.07 3.32
C ASP A 28 7.04 10.13 4.02
N LEU A 29 5.79 10.14 3.54
CA LEU A 29 4.66 9.40 4.11
C LEU A 29 3.83 8.80 2.98
N VAL A 30 3.53 7.51 3.08
CA VAL A 30 2.61 6.80 2.18
C VAL A 30 1.45 6.25 2.99
N VAL A 31 0.23 6.57 2.57
CA VAL A 31 -1.01 6.16 3.25
C VAL A 31 -1.88 5.39 2.26
N GLY A 32 -2.37 4.22 2.63
CA GLY A 32 -3.23 3.45 1.74
C GLY A 32 -3.61 2.09 2.29
N GLY A 33 -4.29 1.29 1.46
CA GLY A 33 -4.60 -0.08 1.79
C GLY A 33 -3.34 -0.94 1.91
N VAL A 34 -3.26 -1.74 2.98
CA VAL A 34 -2.20 -2.74 3.14
C VAL A 34 -2.38 -3.91 2.16
N ALA A 35 -1.29 -4.39 1.57
CA ALA A 35 -1.27 -5.66 0.85
C ALA A 35 -1.25 -6.86 1.82
N ASN A 36 -2.35 -7.09 2.55
CA ASN A 36 -2.54 -8.25 3.43
C ASN A 36 -2.66 -9.57 2.64
N ASP A 37 -2.78 -10.73 3.30
CA ASP A 37 -2.78 -12.06 2.65
C ASP A 37 -3.68 -12.19 1.40
N LYS A 38 -4.92 -11.65 1.45
CA LYS A 38 -5.84 -11.72 0.31
C LYS A 38 -5.45 -10.81 -0.83
N VAL A 39 -5.06 -9.57 -0.50
CA VAL A 39 -4.61 -8.58 -1.47
C VAL A 39 -3.29 -9.02 -2.09
N PHE A 40 -2.37 -9.53 -1.28
CA PHE A 40 -1.08 -10.07 -1.66
C PHE A 40 -1.22 -11.17 -2.71
N ASN A 41 -2.10 -12.15 -2.51
CA ASN A 41 -2.32 -13.20 -3.50
C ASN A 41 -2.74 -12.65 -4.87
N THR A 42 -3.60 -11.63 -4.90
CA THR A 42 -4.02 -11.00 -6.17
C THR A 42 -2.88 -10.23 -6.82
N VAL A 43 -2.08 -9.52 -6.02
CA VAL A 43 -0.90 -8.79 -6.49
C VAL A 43 0.15 -9.76 -7.08
N GLU A 44 0.41 -10.90 -6.43
CA GLU A 44 1.36 -11.89 -6.95
C GLU A 44 0.89 -12.54 -8.25
N LEU A 45 -0.41 -12.89 -8.36
CA LEU A 45 -0.96 -13.41 -9.62
C LEU A 45 -0.77 -12.42 -10.77
N PHE A 46 -0.95 -11.12 -10.51
CA PHE A 46 -0.71 -10.09 -11.52
C PHE A 46 0.79 -9.94 -11.82
N PHE A 47 1.63 -9.92 -10.78
CA PHE A 47 3.09 -9.81 -10.90
C PHE A 47 3.70 -10.96 -11.72
N ASP A 48 3.21 -12.19 -11.52
CA ASP A 48 3.62 -13.38 -12.27
C ASP A 48 3.00 -13.46 -13.68
N GLY A 49 2.14 -12.49 -14.05
CA GLY A 49 1.45 -12.45 -15.35
C GLY A 49 0.36 -13.51 -15.53
N LEU A 50 -0.15 -14.08 -14.43
CA LEU A 50 -1.19 -15.10 -14.43
C LEU A 50 -2.61 -14.52 -14.56
N ILE A 51 -2.79 -13.24 -14.22
CA ILE A 51 -4.00 -12.46 -14.47
C ILE A 51 -3.62 -11.11 -15.08
N ASP A 52 -4.57 -10.46 -15.75
CA ASP A 52 -4.39 -9.09 -16.25
C ASP A 52 -4.79 -8.04 -15.20
N GLN A 53 -4.54 -6.76 -15.51
CA GLN A 53 -4.80 -5.64 -14.61
C GLN A 53 -6.30 -5.49 -14.32
N VAL A 54 -7.15 -5.74 -15.31
CA VAL A 54 -8.61 -5.64 -15.18
C VAL A 54 -9.12 -6.68 -14.18
N GLU A 55 -8.64 -7.92 -14.28
CA GLU A 55 -8.96 -8.99 -13.34
C GLU A 55 -8.43 -8.70 -11.94
N ALA A 56 -7.21 -8.16 -11.81
CA ALA A 56 -6.65 -7.79 -10.52
C ALA A 56 -7.50 -6.74 -9.80
N ILE A 57 -7.87 -5.64 -10.49
CA ILE A 57 -8.72 -4.59 -9.92
C ILE A 57 -10.14 -5.11 -9.62
N ASN A 58 -10.70 -5.96 -10.47
CA ASN A 58 -12.00 -6.58 -10.21
C ASN A 58 -12.00 -7.49 -8.99
N ARG A 59 -10.88 -8.12 -8.64
CA ARG A 59 -10.76 -8.88 -7.37
C ARG A 59 -10.60 -7.95 -6.19
N LEU A 60 -9.76 -6.93 -6.32
CA LEU A 60 -9.43 -6.00 -5.24
C LEU A 60 -10.59 -5.08 -4.85
N ARG A 61 -11.51 -4.75 -5.77
CA ARG A 61 -12.65 -3.87 -5.49
C ARG A 61 -13.59 -4.35 -4.37
N TYR A 62 -13.57 -5.65 -4.07
CA TYR A 62 -14.39 -6.25 -3.02
C TYR A 62 -13.70 -6.24 -1.65
N GLU A 63 -12.40 -5.98 -1.61
CA GLU A 63 -11.63 -5.88 -0.38
C GLU A 63 -11.75 -4.48 0.21
N LYS A 64 -12.04 -4.39 1.50
CA LYS A 64 -12.04 -3.11 2.22
C LYS A 64 -10.59 -2.75 2.54
N PRO A 65 -10.07 -1.59 2.11
CA PRO A 65 -8.72 -1.17 2.45
C PRO A 65 -8.56 -1.09 3.98
N ASN A 66 -7.56 -1.81 4.51
CA ASN A 66 -7.11 -1.58 5.88
C ASN A 66 -6.03 -0.51 5.85
N LEU A 67 -6.27 0.59 6.57
CA LEU A 67 -5.43 1.77 6.53
C LEU A 67 -4.05 1.46 7.09
N GLN A 68 -3.03 1.53 6.23
CA GLN A 68 -1.63 1.53 6.60
C GLN A 68 -1.05 2.93 6.42
N ILE A 69 -0.18 3.30 7.35
CA ILE A 69 0.63 4.50 7.29
C ILE A 69 2.09 4.06 7.31
N CYS A 70 2.83 4.33 6.24
CA CYS A 70 4.24 4.01 6.10
C CYS A 70 5.07 5.30 6.15
N PHE A 71 5.90 5.40 7.18
CA PHE A 71 6.87 6.48 7.37
C PHE A 71 8.16 6.11 6.66
N ARG A 72 8.58 6.92 5.68
CA ARG A 72 9.77 6.64 4.85
C ARG A 72 10.99 7.48 5.21
N THR A 73 10.79 8.58 5.95
CA THR A 73 11.88 9.43 6.45
C THR A 73 11.73 9.69 7.95
N GLU A 74 12.86 9.83 8.65
CA GLU A 74 12.87 10.14 10.09
C GLU A 74 12.23 11.50 10.40
N ASN A 75 12.30 12.45 9.46
CA ASN A 75 11.73 13.78 9.62
C ASN A 75 10.22 13.76 9.89
N VAL A 76 9.48 12.74 9.42
CA VAL A 76 8.03 12.65 9.72
C VAL A 76 7.78 12.17 11.14
N LEU A 77 8.71 11.42 11.75
CA LEU A 77 8.55 10.95 13.12
C LEU A 77 8.49 12.13 14.10
N SER A 78 9.16 13.25 13.81
CA SER A 78 9.07 14.45 14.65
C SER A 78 7.70 15.15 14.60
N LEU A 79 6.83 14.77 13.66
CA LEU A 79 5.46 15.28 13.58
C LEU A 79 4.48 14.48 14.45
N LEU A 80 4.92 13.34 15.01
CA LEU A 80 4.09 12.53 15.88
C LEU A 80 4.02 13.14 17.28
N HIS A 81 2.81 13.25 17.80
CA HIS A 81 2.55 13.59 19.19
C HIS A 81 2.15 12.32 19.95
N PHE A 82 2.87 12.02 21.03
CA PHE A 82 2.49 10.91 21.89
C PHE A 82 1.33 11.33 22.80
N GLU A 83 0.18 10.68 22.65
CA GLU A 83 -1.02 10.95 23.46
C GLU A 83 -1.12 10.05 24.70
N GLY A 84 -0.60 8.82 24.64
CA GLY A 84 -0.71 7.86 25.74
C GLY A 84 -0.45 6.41 25.33
N SER A 85 -0.46 5.50 26.31
CA SER A 85 -0.28 4.06 26.11
C SER A 85 -1.13 3.26 27.09
N GLU A 86 -1.65 2.11 26.66
CA GLU A 86 -2.36 1.16 27.51
C GLU A 86 -1.44 0.02 27.97
N THR A 87 -1.69 -0.50 29.16
CA THR A 87 -1.02 -1.73 29.64
C THR A 87 -1.95 -2.90 29.32
N LEU A 88 -1.45 -3.87 28.55
CA LEU A 88 -2.16 -5.10 28.16
C LEU A 88 -2.41 -6.03 29.35
#